data_AF-A0A7W7LL27-F1
#
_entry.id   AF-A0A7W7LL27-F1
#
_cell.length_a   1.000
_cell.length_b   1.000
_cell.length_c   1.000
_cell.angle_alpha   90.00
_cell.angle_beta   90.00
_cell.angle_gamma   90.00
#
_symmetry.space_group_name_H-M   'P 1'
#
loop_
_entity.id
_entity.type
_entity.pdbx_description
1 polymer ?
#
loop_
_entity_poly.entity_id
_entity_poly.type
_entity_poly.pdbx_seq_one_letter_code
_entity_poly.pdbx_strand_id
1 'polypeptide(L)' 'MTTVVVEHKDRLGRMNAELVEAALCAHGRRLVVLDDGEVEDDLVRDMVEVLTSFCARLYGRRSAKNRAQKAIEAAERG' A
#
# COMPACT_ATOMS: atom_id res chain seq x y z
N MET A 1 -5.58 16.39 25.11
CA MET A 1 -5.53 15.05 24.48
C MET A 1 -6.34 15.12 23.20
N THR A 2 -5.73 14.88 22.05
CA THR A 2 -6.42 14.95 20.75
C THR A 2 -6.87 13.54 20.34
N THR A 3 -8.11 13.41 19.89
CA THR A 3 -8.71 12.13 19.49
C THR A 3 -8.99 12.15 17.99
N VAL A 4 -8.59 11.09 17.29
CA VAL A 4 -8.96 10.80 15.91
C VAL A 4 -10.11 9.80 15.97
N VAL A 5 -11.22 10.09 15.31
CA VAL A 5 -12.40 9.22 15.27
C VAL A 5 -12.61 8.77 13.83
N VAL A 6 -12.81 7.47 13.64
CA VAL A 6 -13.15 6.88 12.34
C VAL A 6 -14.39 6.03 12.49
N GLU A 7 -15.21 5.98 11.44
CA GLU A 7 -16.42 5.16 11.41
C GLU A 7 -16.03 3.67 11.42
N HIS A 8 -15.23 3.24 10.45
CA HIS A 8 -14.72 1.88 10.34
C HIS A 8 -13.19 1.84 10.25
N LYS A 9 -12.59 0.75 10.75
CA LYS A 9 -11.13 0.57 10.77
C LYS A 9 -10.53 0.42 9.37
N ASP A 10 -11.23 -0.26 8.46
CA ASP A 10 -10.81 -0.50 7.08
C ASP A 10 -10.67 0.80 6.25
N ARG A 11 -11.48 1.82 6.57
CA ARG A 11 -11.37 3.17 5.99
C ARG A 11 -10.15 3.94 6.45
N LEU A 12 -9.62 3.66 7.65
CA LEU A 12 -8.35 4.22 8.10
C LEU A 12 -7.17 3.59 7.38
N GLY A 13 -7.24 2.27 7.17
CA GLY A 13 -6.27 1.53 6.38
C GLY A 13 -6.62 0.05 6.31
N ARG A 14 -6.59 -0.50 5.09
CA ARG A 14 -6.80 -1.94 4.81
C ARG A 14 -5.77 -2.84 5.48
N MET A 15 -4.55 -2.33 5.63
CA MET A 15 -3.46 -3.05 6.28
C MET A 15 -2.76 -2.11 7.25
N ASN A 16 -2.26 -2.66 8.34
CA ASN A 16 -1.40 -1.97 9.31
C ASN A 16 -2.05 -0.75 9.99
N ALA A 17 -3.38 -0.72 10.15
CA ALA A 17 -4.06 0.31 10.91
C ALA A 17 -3.55 0.37 12.37
N GLU A 18 -3.07 -0.76 12.90
CA GLU A 18 -2.45 -0.88 14.23
C GLU A 18 -1.14 -0.08 14.32
N LEU A 19 -0.39 0.06 13.23
CA LEU A 19 0.81 0.90 13.20
C LEU A 19 0.45 2.38 13.35
N VAL A 20 -0.64 2.80 12.71
CA VAL A 20 -1.16 4.17 12.82
C VAL A 20 -1.64 4.43 14.25
N GLU A 21 -2.39 3.49 14.83
CA GLU A 21 -2.81 3.56 16.23
C GLU A 21 -1.61 3.65 17.18
N ALA A 22 -0.61 2.79 17.02
CA ALA A 22 0.60 2.81 17.83
C ALA A 22 1.34 4.15 17.73
N ALA A 23 1.45 4.73 16.53
CA ALA A 23 2.04 6.05 16.32
C ALA A 23 1.23 7.16 17.00
N LEU A 24 -0.10 7.12 16.91
CA LEU A 24 -0.98 8.07 17.60
C LEU A 24 -0.80 7.97 19.13
N CYS A 25 -0.79 6.76 19.67
CA CYS A 25 -0.57 6.49 21.09
C CYS A 25 0.78 7.02 21.57
N ALA A 26 1.85 6.80 20.80
CA ALA A 26 3.19 7.32 21.10
C ALA A 26 3.23 8.86 21.18
N HIS A 27 2.32 9.55 20.50
CA HIS A 27 2.17 11.00 20.53
C HIS A 27 1.10 11.50 21.50
N GLY A 28 0.62 10.67 22.43
CA GLY A 28 -0.39 11.06 23.41
C GLY A 28 -1.76 11.36 22.79
N ARG A 29 -2.05 10.76 21.64
CA ARG A 29 -3.33 10.83 20.92
C ARG A 29 -4.05 9.50 21.03
N ARG A 30 -5.36 9.52 20.81
CA ARG A 30 -6.21 8.32 20.82
C ARG A 30 -6.86 8.15 19.46
N LEU A 31 -6.91 6.91 18.97
CA LEU A 31 -7.78 6.51 17.88
C LEU A 31 -9.05 5.88 18.47
N VAL A 32 -10.22 6.23 17.92
CA VAL A 32 -11.51 5.62 18.26
C VAL A 32 -12.15 5.16 16.97
N VAL A 33 -12.53 3.89 16.91
CA VAL A 33 -13.32 3.29 15.84
C VAL A 33 -14.77 3.16 16.35
N LEU A 34 -15.75 3.61 15.57
CA LEU A 34 -17.16 3.62 15.99
C LEU A 34 -17.88 2.30 15.64
N ASP A 35 -17.46 1.64 14.57
CA ASP A 35 -17.96 0.36 14.10
C ASP A 35 -16.79 -0.56 13.73
N ASP A 36 -16.72 -1.70 14.43
CA ASP A 36 -15.69 -2.71 14.24
C ASP A 36 -16.01 -3.69 13.09
N GLY A 37 -17.17 -3.53 12.44
CA GLY A 37 -17.57 -4.33 11.28
C GLY A 37 -16.71 -4.02 10.05
N GLU A 38 -16.15 -5.06 9.44
CA GLU A 38 -15.50 -4.96 8.13
C GLU A 38 -16.56 -4.84 7.02
N VAL A 39 -16.33 -3.92 6.08
CA VAL A 39 -17.18 -3.81 4.88
C VAL A 39 -16.73 -4.88 3.88
N GLU A 40 -17.45 -6.00 3.84
CA GLU A 40 -17.15 -7.18 2.99
C GLU A 40 -16.99 -6.86 1.48
N ASP A 41 -17.59 -5.78 0.98
CA ASP A 41 -17.64 -5.45 -0.45
C ASP A 41 -16.32 -4.94 -1.07
N ASP A 42 -15.21 -4.86 -0.31
CA ASP A 42 -13.97 -4.22 -0.79
C ASP A 42 -12.73 -5.13 -0.84
N LEU A 43 -12.75 -6.34 -0.24
CA LEU A 43 -11.55 -7.18 -0.18
C LEU A 43 -11.02 -7.57 -1.57
N VAL A 44 -11.93 -7.88 -2.51
CA VAL A 44 -11.56 -8.20 -3.89
C VAL A 44 -10.93 -6.99 -4.58
N ARG A 45 -11.46 -5.78 -4.35
CA ARG A 45 -10.91 -4.54 -4.93
C ARG A 45 -9.52 -4.28 -4.38
N ASP A 46 -9.34 -4.37 -3.07
CA ASP A 46 -8.03 -4.18 -2.43
C ASP A 46 -6.99 -5.14 -2.99
N MET A 47 -7.35 -6.41 -3.14
CA MET A 47 -6.46 -7.43 -3.69
C MET A 47 -6.10 -7.12 -5.15
N VAL A 48 -7.04 -6.63 -5.95
CA VAL A 48 -6.77 -6.19 -7.33
C VAL A 48 -5.82 -5.00 -7.36
N GLU A 49 -6.00 -4.01 -6.49
CA GLU A 49 -5.12 -2.83 -6.42
C GLU A 49 -3.70 -3.20 -5.97
N VAL A 50 -3.59 -4.03 -4.95
CA VAL A 50 -2.31 -4.55 -4.44
C VAL A 50 -1.58 -5.32 -5.53
N LEU A 51 -2.23 -6.29 -6.18
CA LEU A 51 -1.63 -7.06 -7.26
C LEU A 51 -1.26 -6.18 -8.46
N THR A 52 -2.09 -5.20 -8.81
CA THR A 52 -1.80 -4.24 -9.88
C THR A 52 -0.52 -3.46 -9.59
N SER A 53 -0.37 -2.94 -8.36
CA SER A 53 0.84 -2.25 -7.91
C SER A 53 2.08 -3.16 -7.96
N PHE A 54 1.96 -4.41 -7.50
CA PHE A 54 3.04 -5.39 -7.58
C PHE A 54 3.44 -5.70 -9.02
N CYS A 55 2.46 -5.94 -9.91
CA CYS A 55 2.68 -6.18 -11.32
C CYS A 55 3.39 -5.00 -11.97
N ALA A 56 2.95 -3.76 -11.73
CA ALA A 56 3.59 -2.56 -12.25
C ALA A 56 5.07 -2.48 -11.84
N ARG A 57 5.39 -2.76 -10.57
CA ARG A 57 6.77 -2.77 -10.06
C ARG A 57 7.60 -3.91 -10.64
N LEU A 58 7.03 -5.11 -10.74
CA LEU A 58 7.73 -6.29 -11.26
C LEU A 58 8.04 -6.12 -12.75
N TYR A 59 7.03 -5.78 -13.55
CA TYR A 59 7.18 -5.63 -14.99
C TYR A 59 7.96 -4.35 -15.36
N GLY A 60 7.84 -3.28 -14.57
CA GLY A 60 8.68 -2.10 -14.69
C GLY A 60 10.17 -2.42 -14.55
N ARG A 61 10.56 -3.17 -13.50
CA ARG A 61 11.94 -3.62 -13.30
C ARG A 61 12.43 -4.55 -14.41
N ARG A 62 11.60 -5.49 -14.86
CA ARG A 62 11.92 -6.39 -15.98
C ARG A 62 12.17 -5.61 -17.27
N SER A 63 11.29 -4.65 -17.58
CA SER A 63 11.43 -3.77 -18.74
C SER A 63 12.70 -2.92 -18.65
N ALA A 64 12.99 -2.33 -17.50
CA ALA A 64 14.22 -1.55 -17.29
C ALA A 64 15.48 -2.40 -17.50
N LYS A 65 15.54 -3.62 -16.93
CA LYS A 65 16.65 -4.55 -17.12
C LYS A 65 16.84 -4.91 -18.60
N ASN A 66 15.75 -5.25 -19.30
CA ASN A 66 15.81 -5.60 -20.70
C ASN A 66 16.28 -4.44 -21.59
N ARG A 67 15.86 -3.20 -21.28
CA ARG A 67 16.32 -2.01 -22.00
C ARG A 67 17.81 -1.74 -21.74
N ALA A 68 18.27 -1.88 -20.50
CA ALA A 68 19.69 -1.72 -20.17
C ALA A 68 20.56 -2.74 -20.91
N GLN A 69 20.16 -4.02 -20.92
CA GLN A 69 20.87 -5.07 -21.66
C GLN A 69 20.96 -4.77 -23.16
N LYS A 70 19.83 -4.38 -23.78
CA LYS A 70 19.80 -4.01 -25.21
C LYS A 70 20.68 -2.80 -25.52
N ALA A 71 20.76 -1.83 -24.61
CA ALA A 71 21.61 -0.66 -24.80
C ALA A 71 23.10 -1.02 -24.77
N ILE A 72 23.51 -1.90 -23.85
CA ILE A 72 24.89 -2.42 -23.79
C ILE A 72 25.23 -3.18 -25.07
N GLU A 73 24.38 -4.12 -25.48
CA GLU A 73 24.61 -4.91 -26.69
C GLU A 73 24.65 -4.07 -27.98
N ALA A 74 23.96 -2.92 -28.01
CA ALA A 74 24.02 -1.99 -29.13
C ALA A 74 25.32 -1.18 -29.13
N ALA A 75 25.81 -0.78 -27.94
CA ALA A 75 27.07 -0.08 -27.78
C ALA A 75 28.29 -0.96 -28.11
N GLU A 76 28.20 -2.28 -27.87
CA GLU A 76 29.27 -3.23 -28.24
C GLU A 76 29.31 -3.58 -29.73
N ARG A 77 28.22 -3.33 -30.46
CA ARG A 77 28.08 -3.66 -31.90
C ARG A 77 28.37 -2.48 -32.85
N GLY A 78 28.52 -1.27 -32.32
CA GLY A 78 28.89 -0.06 -33.08
C GLY A 78 30.34 0.32 -32.82
#